data_AF-A0A544T1H1-F1
#
_entry.id   AF-A0A544T1H1-F1
#
_cell.length_a   1.000
_cell.length_b   1.000
_cell.length_c   1.000
_cell.angle_alpha   90.00
_cell.angle_beta   90.00
_cell.angle_gamma   90.00
#
_symmetry.space_group_name_H-M   'P 1'
#
loop_
_entity.id
_entity.type
_entity.pdbx_description
1 polymer ?
#
loop_
_entity_poly.entity_id
_entity_poly.type
_entity_poly.pdbx_seq_one_letter_code
_entity_poly.pdbx_strand_id
1 'polypeptide(L)'
;MKKMKVQDLLQSGHSLMNNIVMDTAGLLGEAYFAIKIDDLLKERGITQKDLAQMTGMRVGTISELVNGKGISINKVQLFALMAALRVKSIDDLYEMKFPEDLEMTFEKEQAEWKSTKEMPVAVKEMYKNNVLKSSGLL
;
A
#
# COMPACT_ATOMS: atom_id res chain seq x y z
N MET A 1 -9.81 -4.03 -11.65
CA MET A 1 -9.10 -3.68 -10.39
C MET A 1 -9.19 -4.78 -9.33
N LYS A 2 -8.05 -5.31 -8.88
CA LYS A 2 -7.94 -6.27 -7.76
C LYS A 2 -7.83 -5.51 -6.43
N LYS A 3 -8.51 -5.96 -5.38
CA LYS A 3 -8.46 -5.35 -4.04
C LYS A 3 -7.77 -6.28 -3.04
N MET A 4 -7.02 -5.70 -2.12
CA MET A 4 -6.32 -6.38 -1.03
C MET A 4 -6.63 -5.63 0.27
N LYS A 5 -7.46 -6.21 1.15
CA LYS A 5 -7.80 -5.57 2.41
C LYS A 5 -6.63 -5.63 3.38
N VAL A 6 -6.53 -4.63 4.24
CA VAL A 6 -5.54 -4.62 5.33
C VAL A 6 -5.68 -5.87 6.19
N GLN A 7 -6.88 -6.28 6.56
CA GLN A 7 -7.09 -7.48 7.37
C GLN A 7 -6.57 -8.77 6.71
N ASP A 8 -6.79 -8.95 5.41
CA ASP A 8 -6.30 -10.11 4.66
C ASP A 8 -4.76 -10.14 4.62
N LEU A 9 -4.16 -8.95 4.47
CA LEU A 9 -2.71 -8.76 4.51
C LEU A 9 -2.13 -9.06 5.89
N LEU A 10 -2.83 -8.71 6.95
CA LEU A 10 -2.37 -8.97 8.32
C LEU A 10 -2.37 -10.47 8.63
N GLN A 11 -3.39 -11.21 8.20
CA GLN A 11 -3.45 -12.67 8.38
C GLN A 11 -2.34 -13.40 7.62
N SER A 12 -1.99 -12.93 6.43
CA SER A 12 -0.95 -13.55 5.58
C SER A 12 0.47 -13.06 5.88
N GLY A 13 0.62 -11.89 6.52
CA GLY A 13 1.89 -11.22 6.78
C GLY A 13 2.56 -11.57 8.12
N HIS A 14 1.93 -12.42 8.96
CA HIS A 14 2.43 -12.75 10.31
C HIS A 14 3.87 -13.26 10.37
N SER A 15 4.43 -13.81 9.28
CA SER A 15 5.82 -14.30 9.24
C SER A 15 6.84 -13.26 8.76
N LEU A 16 6.39 -12.09 8.27
CA LEU A 16 7.24 -11.12 7.57
C LEU A 16 7.50 -9.83 8.35
N MET A 17 6.68 -9.51 9.34
CA MET A 17 6.75 -8.27 10.11
C MET A 17 6.54 -8.52 11.60
N ASN A 18 7.06 -7.64 12.45
CA ASN A 18 6.83 -7.71 13.90
C ASN A 18 5.41 -7.25 14.27
N ASN A 19 4.93 -7.66 15.44
CA ASN A 19 3.57 -7.38 15.91
C ASN A 19 3.26 -5.87 15.97
N ILE A 20 4.23 -5.01 16.29
CA ILE A 20 4.02 -3.56 16.36
C ILE A 20 3.64 -2.99 14.99
N VAL A 21 4.30 -3.45 13.92
CA VAL A 21 3.99 -3.06 12.55
C VAL A 21 2.59 -3.54 12.16
N MET A 22 2.26 -4.79 12.51
CA MET A 22 0.95 -5.39 12.22
C MET A 22 -0.17 -4.64 12.93
N ASP A 23 0.00 -4.31 14.20
CA ASP A 23 -0.98 -3.57 15.01
C ASP A 23 -1.19 -2.16 14.45
N THR A 24 -0.10 -1.48 14.08
CA THR A 24 -0.16 -0.12 13.50
C THR A 24 -0.91 -0.12 12.17
N ALA A 25 -0.64 -1.08 11.29
CA ALA A 25 -1.37 -1.23 10.04
C ALA A 25 -2.84 -1.60 10.28
N GLY A 26 -3.14 -2.41 11.31
CA GLY A 26 -4.49 -2.80 11.70
C GLY A 26 -5.41 -1.64 12.07
N LEU A 27 -4.86 -0.49 12.48
CA LEU A 27 -5.64 0.73 12.73
C LEU A 27 -6.37 1.24 11.48
N LEU A 28 -5.92 0.86 10.28
CA LEU A 28 -6.57 1.24 9.03
C LEU A 28 -7.87 0.45 8.76
N GLY A 29 -8.20 -0.54 9.60
CA GLY A 29 -9.49 -1.24 9.59
C GLY A 29 -9.84 -1.85 8.23
N GLU A 30 -10.93 -1.39 7.63
CA GLU A 30 -11.45 -1.85 6.34
C GLU A 30 -10.77 -1.20 5.12
N ALA A 31 -9.71 -0.42 5.32
CA ALA A 31 -8.92 0.11 4.22
C ALA A 31 -8.38 -1.03 3.33
N TYR A 32 -8.22 -0.72 2.04
CA TYR A 32 -7.72 -1.67 1.07
C TYR A 32 -6.81 -1.02 0.04
N PHE A 33 -5.88 -1.83 -0.45
CA PHE A 33 -5.01 -1.51 -1.56
C PHE A 33 -5.62 -2.04 -2.86
N ALA A 34 -5.68 -1.21 -3.90
CA ALA A 34 -6.28 -1.52 -5.17
C ALA A 34 -5.23 -1.49 -6.29
N ILE A 35 -5.14 -2.56 -7.08
CA ILE A 35 -4.15 -2.72 -8.14
C ILE A 35 -4.81 -2.44 -9.48
N LYS A 36 -4.28 -1.44 -10.20
CA LYS A 36 -4.82 -0.90 -11.44
C LYS A 36 -4.06 -1.36 -12.69
N ILE A 37 -2.95 -2.08 -12.53
CA ILE A 37 -2.08 -2.48 -13.67
C ILE A 37 -2.89 -3.25 -14.73
N ASP A 38 -3.77 -4.18 -14.36
CA ASP A 38 -4.60 -4.93 -15.32
C ASP A 38 -5.53 -4.01 -16.13
N ASP A 39 -6.11 -3.00 -15.47
CA ASP A 39 -7.00 -2.05 -16.11
C ASP A 39 -6.20 -1.16 -17.08
N LEU A 40 -5.00 -0.70 -16.68
CA LEU A 40 -4.07 0.05 -17.53
C LEU A 40 -3.64 -0.74 -18.78
N LEU A 41 -3.43 -2.06 -18.65
CA LEU A 41 -3.08 -2.93 -19.78
C LEU A 41 -4.24 -3.01 -20.79
N LYS A 42 -5.47 -3.21 -20.29
CA LYS A 42 -6.68 -3.25 -21.10
C LYS A 42 -6.94 -1.94 -21.84
N GLU A 43 -6.81 -0.81 -21.15
CA GLU A 43 -6.94 0.53 -21.74
C GLU A 43 -5.96 0.77 -22.89
N ARG A 44 -4.76 0.19 -22.79
CA ARG A 44 -3.69 0.31 -23.79
C ARG A 44 -3.71 -0.80 -24.84
N GLY A 45 -4.62 -1.77 -24.73
CA GLY A 45 -4.70 -2.90 -25.64
C GLY A 45 -3.46 -3.81 -25.64
N ILE A 46 -2.75 -3.92 -24.51
CA ILE A 46 -1.54 -4.74 -24.37
C ILE A 46 -1.74 -5.87 -23.36
N THR A 47 -0.98 -6.94 -23.51
CA THR A 47 -1.02 -8.10 -22.61
C THR A 47 0.05 -7.99 -21.51
N GLN A 48 -0.07 -8.85 -20.48
CA GLN A 48 1.00 -9.00 -19.47
C GLN A 48 2.33 -9.47 -20.07
N LYS A 49 2.27 -10.26 -21.17
CA LYS A 49 3.46 -10.70 -21.90
C LYS A 49 4.15 -9.51 -22.58
N ASP A 50 3.37 -8.60 -23.16
CA ASP A 50 3.91 -7.39 -23.78
C ASP A 50 4.56 -6.50 -22.72
N LEU A 51 3.89 -6.30 -21.58
CA LEU A 51 4.47 -5.53 -20.47
C LEU A 51 5.77 -6.15 -19.95
N ALA A 52 5.85 -7.48 -19.86
CA ALA A 52 7.08 -8.19 -19.51
C ALA A 52 8.22 -7.89 -20.50
N GLN A 53 7.92 -7.89 -21.81
CA GLN A 53 8.91 -7.55 -22.84
C GLN A 53 9.32 -6.07 -22.77
N MET A 54 8.38 -5.16 -22.54
CA MET A 54 8.64 -3.72 -22.44
C MET A 54 9.49 -3.34 -21.22
N THR A 55 9.32 -4.06 -20.11
CA THR A 55 10.02 -3.79 -18.84
C THR A 55 11.28 -4.64 -18.65
N GLY A 56 11.44 -5.71 -19.43
CA GLY A 56 12.48 -6.72 -19.22
C GLY A 56 12.23 -7.62 -18.00
N MET A 57 11.07 -7.52 -17.35
CA MET A 57 10.71 -8.34 -16.20
C MET A 57 10.21 -9.72 -16.64
N ARG A 58 10.33 -10.72 -15.75
CA ARG A 58 9.76 -12.05 -16.02
C ARG A 58 8.24 -11.95 -16.08
N VAL A 59 7.61 -12.67 -17.01
CA VAL A 59 6.13 -12.74 -17.12
C VAL A 59 5.49 -13.17 -15.78
N GLY A 60 6.14 -14.10 -15.05
CA GLY A 60 5.70 -14.50 -13.71
C GLY A 60 5.66 -13.32 -12.72
N THR A 61 6.68 -12.46 -12.74
CA THR A 61 6.72 -11.25 -11.89
C THR A 61 5.63 -10.26 -12.28
N ILE A 62 5.38 -10.04 -13.58
CA ILE A 62 4.26 -9.20 -14.02
C ILE A 62 2.92 -9.78 -13.54
N SER A 63 2.72 -11.09 -13.67
CA SER A 63 1.51 -11.77 -13.20
C SER A 63 1.33 -11.64 -11.70
N GLU A 64 2.40 -11.78 -10.91
CA GLU A 64 2.37 -11.55 -9.46
C GLU A 64 1.92 -10.12 -9.15
N LEU A 65 2.55 -9.12 -9.76
CA LEU A 65 2.23 -7.71 -9.55
C LEU A 65 0.79 -7.37 -9.92
N VAL A 66 0.31 -7.86 -11.06
CA VAL A 66 -1.06 -7.64 -11.52
C VAL A 66 -2.09 -8.28 -10.57
N ASN A 67 -1.77 -9.44 -10.01
CA ASN A 67 -2.66 -10.18 -9.12
C ASN A 67 -2.52 -9.81 -7.64
N GLY A 68 -1.61 -8.90 -7.29
CA GLY A 68 -1.31 -8.56 -5.89
C GLY A 68 -0.68 -9.72 -5.12
N LYS A 69 0.09 -10.55 -5.82
CA LYS A 69 0.88 -11.63 -5.22
C LYS A 69 2.33 -11.19 -5.13
N GLY A 70 3.08 -11.84 -4.25
CA GLY A 70 4.48 -11.52 -4.01
C GLY A 70 4.67 -10.50 -2.88
N ILE A 71 5.89 -10.49 -2.33
CA ILE A 71 6.19 -9.82 -1.05
C ILE A 71 6.68 -8.37 -1.25
N SER A 72 7.24 -8.04 -2.42
CA SER A 72 7.81 -6.71 -2.64
C SER A 72 7.90 -6.32 -4.12
N ILE A 73 7.70 -5.02 -4.38
CA ILE A 73 8.15 -4.34 -5.59
C ILE A 73 9.26 -3.37 -5.22
N ASN A 74 10.38 -3.42 -5.93
CA ASN A 74 11.47 -2.46 -5.70
C ASN A 74 11.32 -1.21 -6.57
N LYS A 75 12.11 -0.17 -6.28
CA LYS A 75 12.04 1.13 -6.97
C LYS A 75 12.39 1.04 -8.46
N VAL A 76 13.34 0.18 -8.83
CA VAL A 76 13.75 0.00 -10.24
C VAL A 76 12.63 -0.64 -11.05
N GLN A 77 11.96 -1.65 -10.48
CA GLN A 77 10.77 -2.27 -11.08
C GLN A 77 9.63 -1.26 -11.21
N LEU A 78 9.41 -0.43 -10.19
CA LEU A 78 8.41 0.63 -10.23
C LEU A 78 8.70 1.63 -11.37
N PHE A 79 9.93 2.14 -11.47
CA PHE A 79 10.32 3.02 -12.58
C PHE A 79 10.19 2.36 -13.95
N ALA A 80 10.51 1.07 -14.07
CA ALA A 80 10.33 0.32 -15.31
C ALA A 80 8.85 0.24 -15.72
N LEU A 81 7.94 -0.06 -14.79
CA LEU A 81 6.50 -0.04 -15.02
C LEU A 81 6.02 1.36 -15.41
N MET A 82 6.44 2.39 -14.66
CA MET A 82 6.04 3.77 -14.93
C MET A 82 6.49 4.23 -16.32
N ALA A 83 7.72 3.90 -16.70
CA ALA A 83 8.25 4.16 -18.03
C ALA A 83 7.45 3.40 -19.10
N ALA A 84 7.28 2.08 -18.96
CA ALA A 84 6.59 1.25 -19.95
C ALA A 84 5.12 1.66 -20.16
N LEU A 85 4.42 1.99 -19.08
CA LEU A 85 3.00 2.34 -19.11
C LEU A 85 2.74 3.84 -19.31
N ARG A 86 3.79 4.67 -19.33
CA ARG A 86 3.71 6.14 -19.47
C ARG A 86 2.81 6.77 -18.40
N VAL A 87 3.01 6.37 -17.15
CA VAL A 87 2.31 6.93 -15.98
C VAL A 87 3.24 7.80 -15.16
N LYS A 88 2.67 8.78 -14.45
CA LYS A 88 3.45 9.80 -13.71
C LYS A 88 3.30 9.68 -12.20
N SER A 89 2.23 9.03 -11.74
CA SER A 89 1.98 8.79 -10.32
C SER A 89 2.00 7.29 -10.00
N ILE A 90 2.38 6.98 -8.76
CA ILE A 90 2.18 5.63 -8.22
C ILE A 90 0.68 5.32 -8.15
N ASP A 91 -0.17 6.35 -7.95
CA ASP A 91 -1.63 6.24 -7.88
C ASP A 91 -2.28 5.75 -9.18
N ASP A 92 -1.56 5.89 -10.30
CA ASP A 92 -1.96 5.35 -11.60
C ASP A 92 -1.84 3.82 -11.60
N LEU A 93 -0.86 3.26 -10.88
CA LEU A 93 -0.61 1.82 -10.76
C LEU A 93 -1.35 1.17 -9.59
N TYR A 94 -1.43 1.90 -8.47
CA TYR A 94 -1.82 1.41 -7.17
C TYR A 94 -2.57 2.47 -6.38
N GLU A 95 -3.72 2.16 -5.80
CA GLU A 95 -4.50 3.13 -5.04
C GLU A 95 -4.83 2.61 -3.64
N MET A 96 -4.65 3.46 -2.64
CA MET A 96 -5.15 3.20 -1.29
C MET A 96 -6.55 3.77 -1.15
N LYS A 97 -7.48 2.97 -0.63
CA LYS A 97 -8.85 3.37 -0.33
C LYS A 97 -9.13 3.19 1.15
N PHE A 98 -9.65 4.24 1.76
CA PHE A 98 -9.98 4.30 3.18
C PHE A 98 -11.52 4.29 3.34
N PRO A 99 -12.03 3.81 4.48
CA PRO A 99 -13.39 4.12 4.92
C PRO A 99 -13.59 5.64 5.02
N GLU A 100 -14.77 6.13 4.67
CA GLU A 100 -15.07 7.57 4.59
C GLU A 100 -14.85 8.29 5.94
N ASP A 101 -15.29 7.68 7.03
CA ASP A 101 -15.10 8.19 8.39
C ASP A 101 -13.61 8.28 8.78
N LEU A 102 -12.83 7.28 8.40
CA LEU A 102 -11.38 7.26 8.64
C LEU A 102 -10.67 8.32 7.78
N GLU A 103 -11.05 8.46 6.52
CA GLU A 103 -10.52 9.45 5.60
C GLU A 103 -10.77 10.88 6.13
N MET A 104 -12.01 11.20 6.51
CA MET A 104 -12.36 12.48 7.13
C MET A 104 -11.57 12.77 8.41
N THR A 105 -11.38 11.74 9.25
CA THR A 105 -10.58 11.85 10.48
C THR A 105 -9.13 12.22 10.14
N PHE A 106 -8.52 11.49 9.20
CA PHE A 106 -7.13 11.73 8.79
C PHE A 106 -6.94 13.10 8.15
N GLU A 107 -7.86 13.53 7.29
CA GLU A 107 -7.80 14.86 6.67
C GLU A 107 -7.81 15.97 7.71
N LYS A 108 -8.73 15.89 8.69
CA LYS A 108 -8.81 16.85 9.79
C LYS A 108 -7.54 16.86 10.64
N GLU A 109 -7.12 15.69 11.14
CA GLU A 109 -5.95 15.57 12.00
C GLU A 109 -4.66 15.99 11.28
N GLN A 110 -4.53 15.67 9.99
CA GLN A 110 -3.38 16.09 9.19
C GLN A 110 -3.35 17.61 9.00
N ALA A 111 -4.49 18.23 8.72
CA ALA A 111 -4.57 19.68 8.55
C ALA A 111 -4.21 20.41 9.86
N GLU A 112 -4.77 19.96 10.98
CA GLU A 112 -4.44 20.47 12.32
C GLU A 112 -2.95 20.29 12.61
N TRP A 113 -2.41 19.09 12.46
CA TRP A 113 -1.00 18.81 12.76
C TRP A 113 -0.03 19.62 11.89
N LYS A 114 -0.33 19.79 10.60
CA LYS A 114 0.48 20.65 9.71
C LYS A 114 0.53 22.09 10.19
N SER A 115 -0.60 22.60 10.71
CA SER A 115 -0.76 23.98 11.17
C SER A 115 -0.14 24.20 12.56
N THR A 116 -0.49 23.36 13.53
CA THR A 116 -0.09 23.52 14.94
C THR A 116 1.29 22.95 15.25
N LYS A 117 1.79 22.02 14.41
CA LYS A 117 2.94 21.15 14.70
C LYS A 117 2.74 20.25 15.91
N GLU A 118 1.51 20.14 16.42
CA GLU A 118 1.17 19.26 17.52
C GLU A 118 0.66 17.92 17.01
N MET A 119 1.28 16.83 17.48
CA MET A 119 0.88 15.48 17.11
C MET A 119 -0.54 15.18 17.61
N PRO A 120 -1.42 14.59 16.75
CA PRO A 120 -2.77 14.19 17.15
C PRO A 120 -2.77 13.22 18.33
N VAL A 121 -3.84 13.25 19.14
CA VAL A 121 -3.96 12.41 20.34
C VAL A 121 -3.89 10.92 19.98
N ALA A 122 -4.60 10.49 18.93
CA ALA A 122 -4.58 9.11 18.47
C ALA A 122 -3.16 8.63 18.10
N VAL A 123 -2.37 9.49 17.44
CA VAL A 123 -0.98 9.18 17.08
C VAL A 123 -0.07 9.15 18.32
N LYS A 124 -0.29 10.03 19.32
CA LYS A 124 0.44 10.00 20.61
C LYS A 124 0.19 8.72 21.38
N GLU A 125 -1.07 8.27 21.44
CA GLU A 125 -1.45 7.02 22.10
C GLU A 125 -0.83 5.81 21.39
N MET A 126 -0.93 5.76 20.06
CA MET A 126 -0.25 4.74 19.25
C MET A 126 1.25 4.72 19.51
N TYR A 127 1.91 5.89 19.51
CA TYR A 127 3.34 6.01 19.79
C TYR A 127 3.69 5.46 21.18
N LYS A 128 2.95 5.85 22.22
CA LYS A 128 3.14 5.35 23.59
C LYS A 128 3.02 3.82 23.65
N ASN A 129 1.98 3.25 23.03
CA ASN A 129 1.74 1.81 23.02
C ASN A 129 2.87 1.06 22.30
N ASN A 130 3.34 1.59 21.17
CA ASN A 130 4.44 1.01 20.40
C ASN A 130 5.76 1.04 21.20
N VAL A 131 6.05 2.13 21.92
CA VAL A 131 7.23 2.21 22.81
C VAL A 131 7.16 1.16 23.93
N LEU A 132 6.01 1.03 24.60
CA LEU A 132 5.82 0.05 25.67
C LEU A 132 6.01 -1.39 25.17
N LYS A 133 5.39 -1.75 24.03
CA LYS A 133 5.56 -3.07 23.40
C LYS A 133 7.00 -3.33 22.99
N SER A 134 7.67 -2.35 22.37
CA SER A 134 9.08 -2.50 21.98
C SER A 134 10.03 -2.68 23.16
N SER A 135 9.63 -2.19 24.34
CA SER A 135 10.39 -2.30 25.59
C SER A 135 10.06 -3.58 26.39
N GLY A 136 9.14 -4.43 25.89
CA GLY A 136 8.69 -5.64 26.59
C GLY A 136 7.82 -5.37 27.82
N LEU A 137 7.22 -4.17 27.92
CA LEU A 137 6.36 -3.77 29.04
C LEU A 137 4.86 -4.04 28.78
N LEU A 138 4.53 -4.54 27.59
CA LEU A 138 3.24 -5.00 27.08
C LEU A 138 3.49 -6.21 26.19
#